data_AF-G8TQM9-F1
#
_entry.id   AF-G8TQM9-F1
#
_cell.length_a   1.000
_cell.length_b   1.000
_cell.length_c   1.000
_cell.angle_alpha   90.00
_cell.angle_beta   90.00
_cell.angle_gamma   90.00
#
_symmetry.space_group_name_H-M   'P 1'
#
loop_
_entity.id
_entity.type
_entity.pdbx_description
1 polymer ?
#
loop_
_entity_poly.entity_id
_entity_poly.type
_entity_poly.pdbx_seq_one_letter_code
_entity_poly.pdbx_strand_id
1 'polypeptide(L)'
;MPIQPVPLNEVWAMRQAVMYPQESISFVQLEDDEKGLHWGLYDSGELVSVISVFDRNGSVQFRKFATRTNWQGKGYGTRLLQYVMDWAHQQGKQNIWCNARLTATAIYKKFGMQATGKTWQQYGLDFIKMEKQLVQTKHMQIIPAIDIIDGKCVRLTQGDYEQKKIYNENPLEVAKEFEDAGLQRLHLVDLDGAKAGAVKNWKVLEAIAGKTSLVIDFGGGIKTEKDVNIVFDSGAALATIGSLAVKNEFEFVKWLLTYGAEKFLLGADVKDEKITVGGWLETTDITIYDFLQKYIGHGVQQVFCTDVSKDGLLAGPSTALYKKIIERFPSLHFIASGGVSNVADLEALAEIGCTGAIVGKAIYENRISLDELKKF
;
A
#
# COMPACT_ATOMS: atom_id res chain seq x y z
N MET A 1 2.14 -30.40 -17.02
CA MET A 1 0.86 -29.78 -17.40
C MET A 1 1.10 -28.35 -17.87
N PRO A 2 1.36 -28.13 -19.17
CA PRO A 2 1.49 -26.78 -19.71
C PRO A 2 0.12 -26.08 -19.80
N ILE A 3 0.14 -24.75 -19.65
CA ILE A 3 -0.99 -23.87 -19.96
C ILE A 3 -0.56 -22.98 -21.13
N GLN A 4 -1.35 -22.95 -22.19
CA GLN A 4 -1.01 -22.25 -23.44
C GLN A 4 -2.27 -21.81 -24.19
N PRO A 5 -2.17 -20.91 -25.18
CA PRO A 5 -3.29 -20.52 -26.02
C PRO A 5 -3.88 -21.72 -26.76
N VAL A 6 -5.20 -21.74 -26.95
CA VAL A 6 -5.92 -22.82 -27.63
C VAL A 6 -6.70 -22.28 -28.84
N PRO A 7 -6.65 -22.96 -30.00
CA PRO A 7 -7.49 -22.65 -31.14
C PRO A 7 -8.99 -22.66 -30.82
N LEU A 8 -9.75 -21.72 -31.37
CA LEU A 8 -11.18 -21.56 -31.09
C LEU A 8 -12.03 -22.81 -31.37
N ASN A 9 -11.71 -23.55 -32.43
CA ASN A 9 -12.40 -24.79 -32.77
C ASN A 9 -12.27 -25.85 -31.65
N GLU A 10 -11.10 -25.97 -31.01
CA GLU A 10 -10.90 -26.87 -29.88
C GLU A 10 -11.61 -26.38 -28.62
N VAL A 11 -11.65 -25.06 -28.41
CA VAL A 11 -12.40 -24.43 -27.31
C VAL A 11 -13.90 -24.72 -27.45
N TRP A 12 -14.47 -24.55 -28.64
CA TRP A 12 -15.88 -24.83 -28.88
C TRP A 12 -16.22 -26.30 -28.71
N ALA A 13 -15.40 -27.20 -29.25
CA ALA A 13 -15.56 -28.64 -29.06
C ALA A 13 -15.56 -29.00 -27.57
N MET A 14 -14.65 -28.43 -26.78
CA MET A 14 -14.59 -28.65 -25.33
C MET A 14 -15.83 -28.12 -24.61
N ARG A 15 -16.27 -26.89 -24.92
CA ARG A 15 -17.46 -26.28 -24.31
C ARG A 15 -18.71 -27.10 -24.59
N GLN A 16 -18.90 -27.55 -25.83
CA GLN A 16 -20.03 -28.39 -26.23
C GLN A 16 -19.99 -29.72 -25.48
N ALA A 17 -18.88 -30.47 -25.56
CA ALA A 17 -18.76 -31.77 -24.92
C ALA A 17 -18.96 -31.74 -23.40
N VAL A 18 -18.47 -30.71 -22.70
CA VAL A 18 -18.50 -30.63 -21.24
C VAL A 18 -19.75 -29.95 -20.69
N MET A 19 -20.19 -28.86 -21.32
CA MET A 19 -21.25 -28.02 -20.75
C MET A 19 -22.62 -28.33 -21.35
N TYR A 20 -22.68 -28.69 -22.64
CA TYR A 20 -23.93 -28.84 -23.40
C TYR A 20 -23.81 -29.97 -24.45
N PRO A 21 -23.64 -31.24 -24.03
CA PRO A 21 -23.28 -32.34 -24.93
C PRO A 21 -24.36 -32.69 -25.97
N GLN A 22 -25.61 -32.26 -25.74
CA GLN A 22 -26.74 -32.48 -26.65
C GLN A 22 -26.95 -31.33 -27.64
N GLU A 23 -26.17 -30.25 -27.52
CA GLU A 23 -26.33 -29.04 -28.32
C GLU A 23 -25.30 -28.97 -29.45
N SER A 24 -25.54 -28.10 -30.43
CA SER A 24 -24.61 -27.85 -31.54
C SER A 24 -23.37 -27.05 -31.10
N ILE A 25 -22.31 -27.07 -31.93
CA ILE A 25 -21.17 -26.17 -31.76
C ILE A 25 -21.60 -24.69 -31.79
N SER A 26 -22.52 -24.33 -32.69
CA SER A 26 -23.03 -22.96 -32.80
C SER A 26 -23.73 -22.48 -31.52
N PHE A 27 -24.35 -23.38 -30.75
CA PHE A 27 -24.99 -23.04 -29.47
C PHE A 27 -23.99 -22.59 -28.39
N VAL A 28 -22.75 -23.12 -28.42
CA VAL A 28 -21.75 -22.82 -27.39
C VAL A 28 -20.79 -21.67 -27.75
N GLN A 29 -20.90 -21.16 -28.97
CA GLN A 29 -20.18 -19.98 -29.43
C GLN A 29 -20.64 -18.73 -28.68
N LEU A 30 -19.72 -17.81 -28.46
CA LEU A 30 -19.99 -16.48 -27.94
C LEU A 30 -19.81 -15.47 -29.07
N GLU A 31 -20.65 -14.44 -29.12
CA GLU A 31 -20.57 -13.36 -30.12
C GLU A 31 -19.18 -12.70 -30.19
N ASP A 32 -18.46 -12.69 -29.07
CA ASP A 32 -17.16 -12.05 -28.91
C ASP A 32 -15.98 -13.04 -28.85
N ASP A 33 -16.18 -14.33 -29.14
CA ASP A 33 -15.12 -15.35 -29.06
C ASP A 33 -13.87 -14.97 -29.85
N GLU A 34 -13.98 -14.41 -31.06
CA GLU A 34 -12.82 -13.98 -31.87
C GLU A 34 -11.99 -12.85 -31.23
N LYS A 35 -12.56 -12.12 -30.27
CA LYS A 35 -11.88 -11.04 -29.53
C LYS A 35 -11.30 -11.51 -28.20
N GLY A 36 -11.55 -12.76 -27.82
CA GLY A 36 -11.12 -13.35 -26.56
C GLY A 36 -9.71 -13.95 -26.63
N LEU A 37 -9.10 -14.08 -25.46
CA LEU A 37 -7.94 -14.94 -25.26
C LEU A 37 -8.41 -16.28 -24.67
N HIS A 38 -8.00 -17.39 -25.26
CA HIS A 38 -8.44 -18.72 -24.85
C HIS A 38 -7.26 -19.53 -24.35
N TRP A 39 -7.31 -19.94 -23.09
CA TRP A 39 -6.26 -20.71 -22.44
C TRP A 39 -6.70 -22.14 -22.23
N GLY A 40 -5.77 -23.06 -22.47
CA GLY A 40 -5.95 -24.48 -22.29
C GLY A 40 -4.89 -25.04 -21.37
N LEU A 41 -5.31 -25.92 -20.47
CA LEU A 41 -4.43 -26.74 -19.68
C LEU A 41 -4.36 -28.12 -20.33
N TYR A 42 -3.14 -28.61 -20.54
CA TYR A 42 -2.88 -29.93 -21.10
C TYR A 42 -2.30 -30.90 -20.07
N ASP A 43 -2.70 -32.16 -20.16
CA ASP A 43 -2.15 -33.26 -19.37
C ASP A 43 -1.81 -34.43 -20.28
N SER A 44 -0.56 -34.91 -20.23
CA SER A 44 -0.05 -35.94 -21.16
C SER A 44 -0.32 -35.69 -22.65
N GLY A 45 -0.35 -34.41 -23.06
CA GLY A 45 -0.62 -33.99 -24.44
C GLY A 45 -2.10 -33.78 -24.77
N GLU A 46 -3.03 -34.15 -23.88
CA GLU A 46 -4.46 -33.94 -24.08
C GLU A 46 -4.93 -32.62 -23.49
N LEU A 47 -5.80 -31.90 -24.21
CA LEU A 47 -6.48 -30.71 -23.69
C LEU A 47 -7.54 -31.13 -22.66
N VAL A 48 -7.31 -30.80 -21.38
CA VAL A 48 -8.16 -31.26 -20.27
C VAL A 48 -9.06 -30.17 -19.69
N SER A 49 -8.67 -28.90 -19.81
CA SER A 49 -9.46 -27.77 -19.33
C SER A 49 -9.28 -26.55 -20.22
N VAL A 50 -10.35 -25.78 -20.43
CA VAL A 50 -10.33 -24.50 -21.16
C VAL A 50 -10.97 -23.39 -20.34
N ILE A 51 -10.48 -22.17 -20.55
CA ILE A 51 -11.07 -20.92 -20.03
C ILE A 51 -10.90 -19.84 -21.07
N SER A 52 -11.88 -18.96 -21.19
CA SER A 52 -11.84 -17.84 -22.14
C SER A 52 -11.93 -16.53 -21.42
N VAL A 53 -11.13 -15.56 -21.85
CA VAL A 53 -10.85 -14.32 -21.15
C VAL A 53 -11.08 -13.16 -22.10
N PHE A 54 -11.87 -12.19 -21.68
CA PHE A 54 -12.31 -11.06 -22.50
C PHE A 54 -11.93 -9.78 -21.78
N ASP A 55 -11.19 -8.92 -22.47
CA ASP A 55 -10.85 -7.59 -21.98
C ASP A 55 -12.09 -6.69 -22.02
N ARG A 56 -12.34 -6.00 -20.92
CA ARG A 56 -13.48 -5.12 -20.71
C ARG A 56 -12.98 -3.82 -20.10
N ASN A 57 -12.19 -3.10 -20.88
CA ASN A 57 -11.67 -1.75 -20.60
C ASN A 57 -11.30 -1.52 -19.13
N GLY A 58 -10.13 -2.02 -18.71
CA GLY A 58 -9.65 -1.94 -17.33
C GLY A 58 -10.08 -3.12 -16.45
N SER A 59 -11.10 -3.90 -16.86
CA SER A 59 -11.48 -5.16 -16.22
C SER A 59 -11.31 -6.37 -17.12
N VAL A 60 -11.28 -7.57 -16.54
CA VAL A 60 -11.25 -8.83 -17.26
C VAL A 60 -12.45 -9.68 -16.90
N GLN A 61 -13.19 -10.13 -17.91
CA GLN A 61 -14.24 -11.13 -17.75
C GLN A 61 -13.71 -12.49 -18.18
N PHE A 62 -13.78 -13.51 -17.32
CA PHE A 62 -13.59 -14.89 -17.77
C PHE A 62 -14.93 -15.62 -17.93
N ARG A 63 -15.03 -16.47 -18.95
CA ARG A 63 -16.27 -17.16 -19.34
C ARG A 63 -15.97 -18.59 -19.79
N LYS A 64 -17.03 -19.41 -19.80
CA LYS A 64 -17.07 -20.76 -20.39
C LYS A 64 -15.89 -21.63 -19.93
N PHE A 65 -15.72 -21.66 -18.62
CA PHE A 65 -14.71 -22.45 -17.94
C PHE A 65 -15.19 -23.92 -17.87
N ALA A 66 -14.45 -24.81 -18.52
CA ALA A 66 -14.83 -26.21 -18.68
C ALA A 66 -13.63 -27.13 -18.47
N THR A 67 -13.82 -28.19 -17.67
CA THR A 67 -12.84 -29.26 -17.45
C THR A 67 -13.51 -30.59 -17.81
N ARG A 68 -12.83 -31.42 -18.62
CA ARG A 68 -13.33 -32.76 -19.02
C ARG A 68 -13.75 -33.57 -17.80
N THR A 69 -14.85 -34.31 -17.90
CA THR A 69 -15.47 -35.04 -16.77
C THR A 69 -14.48 -35.98 -16.06
N ASN A 70 -13.66 -36.72 -16.80
CA ASN A 70 -12.66 -37.66 -16.25
C ASN A 70 -11.48 -36.95 -15.51
N TRP A 71 -11.37 -35.63 -15.64
CA TRP A 71 -10.37 -34.78 -15.01
C TRP A 71 -10.96 -33.80 -13.98
N GLN A 72 -12.27 -33.84 -13.74
CA GLN A 72 -12.90 -33.04 -12.68
C GLN A 72 -12.48 -33.54 -11.29
N GLY A 73 -12.49 -32.63 -10.30
CA GLY A 73 -12.10 -32.94 -8.92
C GLY A 73 -10.59 -33.07 -8.66
N LYS A 74 -9.75 -33.05 -9.71
CA LYS A 74 -8.29 -33.23 -9.62
C LYS A 74 -7.48 -31.91 -9.61
N GLY A 75 -8.14 -30.76 -9.48
CA GLY A 75 -7.48 -29.45 -9.37
C GLY A 75 -7.04 -28.78 -10.68
N TYR A 76 -7.23 -29.41 -11.86
CA TYR A 76 -6.89 -28.82 -13.16
C TYR A 76 -7.60 -27.48 -13.40
N GLY A 77 -8.90 -27.42 -13.11
CA GLY A 77 -9.65 -26.18 -13.21
C GLY A 77 -9.09 -25.10 -12.28
N THR A 78 -8.84 -25.43 -11.01
CA THR A 78 -8.26 -24.51 -10.02
C THR A 78 -6.94 -23.93 -10.52
N ARG A 79 -6.05 -24.77 -11.08
CA ARG A 79 -4.77 -24.34 -11.63
C ARG A 79 -4.93 -23.39 -12.83
N LEU A 80 -5.86 -23.69 -13.73
CA LEU A 80 -6.12 -22.84 -14.89
C LEU A 80 -6.75 -21.50 -14.50
N LEU A 81 -7.65 -21.49 -13.50
CA LEU A 81 -8.22 -20.25 -12.97
C LEU A 81 -7.18 -19.38 -12.27
N GLN A 82 -6.28 -19.99 -11.47
CA GLN A 82 -5.18 -19.27 -10.84
C GLN A 82 -4.29 -18.60 -11.90
N TYR A 83 -3.91 -19.33 -12.95
CA TYR A 83 -3.11 -18.79 -14.05
C TYR A 83 -3.77 -17.56 -14.70
N VAL A 84 -5.08 -17.60 -14.94
CA VAL A 84 -5.80 -16.44 -15.51
C VAL A 84 -5.84 -15.26 -14.55
N MET A 85 -5.97 -15.49 -13.24
CA MET A 85 -5.90 -14.42 -12.24
C MET A 85 -4.52 -13.78 -12.19
N ASP A 86 -3.46 -14.59 -12.20
CA ASP A 86 -2.07 -14.11 -12.21
C ASP A 86 -1.77 -13.33 -13.49
N TRP A 87 -2.23 -13.84 -14.65
CA TRP A 87 -2.14 -13.15 -15.93
C TRP A 87 -2.87 -11.79 -15.88
N ALA A 88 -4.11 -11.76 -15.40
CA ALA A 88 -4.88 -10.51 -15.35
C ALA A 88 -4.22 -9.47 -14.42
N HIS A 89 -3.62 -9.92 -13.32
CA HIS A 89 -2.83 -9.06 -12.43
C HIS A 89 -1.57 -8.52 -13.13
N GLN A 90 -0.82 -9.37 -13.83
CA GLN A 90 0.37 -8.96 -14.61
C GLN A 90 0.03 -7.98 -15.74
N GLN A 91 -1.17 -8.04 -16.29
CA GLN A 91 -1.67 -7.09 -17.30
C GLN A 91 -2.21 -5.78 -16.69
N GLY A 92 -2.03 -5.55 -15.39
CA GLY A 92 -2.44 -4.31 -14.72
C GLY A 92 -3.96 -4.09 -14.68
N LYS A 93 -4.75 -5.16 -14.71
CA LYS A 93 -6.21 -5.07 -14.72
C LYS A 93 -6.73 -4.72 -13.33
N GLN A 94 -7.74 -3.85 -13.28
CA GLN A 94 -8.32 -3.35 -12.03
C GLN A 94 -9.10 -4.45 -11.31
N ASN A 95 -9.89 -5.24 -12.04
CA ASN A 95 -10.66 -6.34 -11.48
C ASN A 95 -10.84 -7.50 -12.48
N ILE A 96 -11.15 -8.67 -11.93
CA ILE A 96 -11.53 -9.87 -12.67
C ILE A 96 -12.89 -10.38 -12.22
N TRP A 97 -13.73 -10.80 -13.15
CA TRP A 97 -15.09 -11.23 -12.84
C TRP A 97 -15.62 -12.31 -13.78
N CYS A 98 -16.69 -12.99 -13.34
CA CYS A 98 -17.44 -13.94 -14.16
C CYS A 98 -18.91 -13.98 -13.75
N ASN A 99 -19.73 -14.58 -14.63
CA ASN A 99 -21.11 -14.97 -14.31
C ASN A 99 -21.08 -16.43 -13.85
N ALA A 100 -21.14 -16.63 -12.54
CA ALA A 100 -21.08 -17.96 -11.93
C ALA A 100 -22.49 -18.54 -11.77
N ARG A 101 -22.63 -19.86 -11.99
CA ARG A 101 -23.81 -20.58 -11.51
C ARG A 101 -23.85 -20.48 -9.98
N LEU A 102 -25.02 -20.31 -9.39
CA LEU A 102 -25.17 -20.15 -7.95
C LEU A 102 -24.55 -21.33 -7.17
N THR A 103 -24.70 -22.54 -7.72
CA THR A 103 -24.13 -23.80 -7.20
C THR A 103 -22.60 -23.88 -7.26
N ALA A 104 -21.94 -23.03 -8.07
CA ALA A 104 -20.48 -23.02 -8.25
C ALA A 104 -19.77 -21.89 -7.48
N THR A 105 -20.51 -21.01 -6.80
CA THR A 105 -19.96 -19.83 -6.11
C THR A 105 -18.89 -20.16 -5.07
N ALA A 106 -18.99 -21.31 -4.40
CA ALA A 106 -18.03 -21.76 -3.40
C ALA A 106 -16.60 -21.90 -3.95
N ILE A 107 -16.43 -22.27 -5.23
CA ILE A 107 -15.11 -22.38 -5.86
C ILE A 107 -14.49 -21.00 -5.98
N TYR A 108 -15.24 -20.01 -6.49
CA TYR A 108 -14.74 -18.65 -6.70
C TYR A 108 -14.44 -17.92 -5.38
N LYS A 109 -15.20 -18.19 -4.31
CA LYS A 109 -14.90 -17.67 -2.97
C LYS A 109 -13.52 -18.12 -2.46
N LYS A 110 -13.08 -19.34 -2.78
CA LYS A 110 -11.72 -19.82 -2.43
C LYS A 110 -10.60 -19.01 -3.09
N PHE A 111 -10.90 -18.33 -4.19
CA PHE A 111 -9.96 -17.44 -4.88
C PHE A 111 -10.08 -15.97 -4.42
N GLY A 112 -10.88 -15.70 -3.38
CA GLY A 112 -11.13 -14.35 -2.88
C GLY A 112 -12.10 -13.54 -3.73
N MET A 113 -12.92 -14.19 -4.58
CA MET A 113 -14.00 -13.50 -5.30
C MET A 113 -15.23 -13.36 -4.41
N GLN A 114 -15.95 -12.25 -4.58
CA GLN A 114 -17.17 -11.91 -3.87
C GLN A 114 -18.35 -11.87 -4.83
N ALA A 115 -19.55 -12.19 -4.32
CA ALA A 115 -20.77 -12.12 -5.09
C ALA A 115 -21.29 -10.68 -5.13
N THR A 116 -21.62 -10.16 -6.32
CA THR A 116 -22.13 -8.79 -6.48
C THR A 116 -23.37 -8.75 -7.38
N GLY A 117 -24.24 -7.76 -7.13
CA GLY A 117 -25.49 -7.58 -7.87
C GLY A 117 -26.60 -8.57 -7.51
N LYS A 118 -27.60 -8.68 -8.40
CA LYS A 118 -28.77 -9.56 -8.23
C LYS A 118 -28.56 -10.89 -8.95
N THR A 119 -29.21 -11.94 -8.44
CA THR A 119 -29.31 -13.22 -9.14
C THR A 119 -30.24 -13.09 -10.36
N TRP A 120 -29.95 -13.85 -11.42
CA TRP A 120 -30.82 -13.97 -12.58
C TRP A 120 -30.87 -15.42 -13.09
N GLN A 121 -31.91 -15.74 -13.85
CA GLN A 121 -32.06 -17.05 -14.48
C GLN A 121 -31.71 -17.01 -15.97
N GLN A 122 -31.00 -18.04 -16.41
CA GLN A 122 -30.70 -18.25 -17.83
C GLN A 122 -30.61 -19.75 -18.09
N TYR A 123 -31.27 -20.24 -19.14
CA TYR A 123 -31.27 -21.66 -19.50
C TYR A 123 -31.69 -22.60 -18.33
N GLY A 124 -32.63 -22.17 -17.50
CA GLY A 124 -33.09 -22.94 -16.33
C GLY A 124 -32.09 -23.02 -15.17
N LEU A 125 -31.05 -22.18 -15.17
CA LEU A 125 -30.02 -22.14 -14.14
C LEU A 125 -29.95 -20.75 -13.51
N ASP A 126 -29.74 -20.71 -12.19
CA ASP A 126 -29.51 -19.46 -11.45
C ASP A 126 -28.04 -19.03 -11.54
N PHE A 127 -27.83 -17.76 -11.84
CA PHE A 127 -26.52 -17.14 -11.95
C PHE A 127 -26.39 -15.92 -11.03
N ILE A 128 -25.14 -15.62 -10.67
CA ILE A 128 -24.74 -14.41 -9.94
C ILE A 128 -23.38 -13.93 -10.46
N LYS A 129 -23.13 -12.62 -10.41
CA LYS A 129 -21.81 -12.08 -10.74
C LYS A 129 -20.86 -12.37 -9.58
N MET A 130 -19.69 -12.93 -9.89
CA MET A 130 -18.57 -13.07 -8.95
C MET A 130 -17.44 -12.16 -9.43
N GLU A 131 -16.86 -11.37 -8.54
CA GLU A 131 -15.76 -10.46 -8.88
C GLU A 131 -14.67 -10.39 -7.81
N LYS A 132 -13.46 -10.03 -8.22
CA LYS A 132 -12.33 -9.75 -7.35
C LYS A 132 -11.59 -8.52 -7.86
N GLN A 133 -11.34 -7.56 -6.99
CA GLN A 133 -10.42 -6.47 -7.25
C GLN A 133 -9.00 -7.05 -7.32
N LEU A 134 -8.30 -6.78 -8.42
CA LEU A 134 -6.94 -7.25 -8.68
C LEU A 134 -5.90 -6.18 -8.37
N VAL A 135 -6.31 -4.92 -8.44
CA VAL A 135 -5.60 -3.80 -7.83
C VAL A 135 -6.13 -3.70 -6.41
N GLN A 136 -5.28 -3.94 -5.41
CA GLN A 136 -5.54 -3.35 -4.10
C GLN A 136 -5.55 -1.85 -4.35
N THR A 137 -6.70 -1.20 -4.16
CA THR A 137 -6.64 0.20 -3.74
C THR A 137 -5.89 0.16 -2.42
N LYS A 138 -4.55 0.30 -2.47
CA LYS A 138 -3.80 0.76 -1.32
C LYS A 138 -4.33 2.16 -1.11
N HIS A 139 -5.35 2.26 -0.28
CA HIS A 139 -5.77 3.53 0.27
C HIS A 139 -4.52 4.15 0.89
N MET A 140 -4.08 5.27 0.31
CA MET A 140 -2.89 5.96 0.79
C MET A 140 -3.21 6.46 2.20
N GLN A 141 -2.49 5.97 3.19
CA GLN A 141 -2.76 6.31 4.57
C GLN A 141 -2.33 7.75 4.89
N ILE A 142 -3.25 8.57 5.39
CA ILE A 142 -2.91 9.89 5.90
C ILE A 142 -2.37 9.76 7.33
N ILE A 143 -1.18 10.32 7.55
CA ILE A 143 -0.48 10.31 8.83
C ILE A 143 -0.32 11.78 9.28
N PRO A 144 -1.19 12.29 10.15
CA PRO A 144 -1.02 13.63 10.71
C PRO A 144 0.28 13.70 11.52
N ALA A 145 0.90 14.89 11.54
CA ALA A 145 2.14 15.13 12.28
C ALA A 145 1.95 16.09 13.46
N ILE A 146 2.56 15.76 14.60
CA ILE A 146 2.73 16.66 15.75
C ILE A 146 4.22 16.79 16.04
N ASP A 147 4.75 18.00 15.94
CA ASP A 147 6.09 18.32 16.40
C ASP A 147 6.02 18.90 17.83
N ILE A 148 6.89 18.46 18.72
CA ILE A 148 6.87 18.82 20.14
C ILE A 148 8.11 19.62 20.53
N ILE A 149 7.89 20.79 21.14
CA ILE A 149 8.89 21.56 21.91
C ILE A 149 8.27 21.97 23.24
N ASP A 150 8.99 21.79 24.34
CA ASP A 150 8.57 22.12 25.71
C ASP A 150 7.19 21.50 26.06
N GLY A 151 6.90 20.31 25.54
CA GLY A 151 5.64 19.60 25.72
C GLY A 151 4.45 20.16 24.93
N LYS A 152 4.65 21.11 24.01
CA LYS A 152 3.60 21.78 23.22
C LYS A 152 3.66 21.42 21.74
N CYS A 153 2.52 21.50 21.04
CA CYS A 153 2.46 21.37 19.59
C CYS A 153 3.04 22.60 18.92
N VAL A 154 4.11 22.42 18.16
CA VAL A 154 4.77 23.49 17.44
C VAL A 154 4.93 23.16 15.96
N ARG A 155 5.37 24.16 15.21
CA ARG A 155 5.99 23.94 13.89
C ARG A 155 7.17 24.88 13.74
N LEU A 156 8.22 24.37 13.12
CA LEU A 156 9.36 25.16 12.69
C LEU A 156 9.15 25.58 11.22
N THR A 157 9.57 26.80 10.89
CA THR A 157 9.68 27.21 9.49
C THR A 157 11.00 26.67 8.94
N GLN A 158 10.95 25.75 7.97
CA GLN A 158 12.14 25.11 7.37
C GLN A 158 13.12 24.50 8.38
N GLY A 159 12.62 23.99 9.51
CA GLY A 159 13.45 23.36 10.55
C GLY A 159 14.18 24.34 11.47
N ASP A 160 13.94 25.66 11.36
CA ASP A 160 14.56 26.67 12.21
C ASP A 160 13.89 26.77 13.59
N TYR A 161 14.63 26.43 14.65
CA TYR A 161 14.17 26.45 16.05
C TYR A 161 13.86 27.86 16.57
N GLU A 162 14.48 28.90 16.01
CA GLU A 162 14.21 30.28 16.38
C GLU A 162 12.90 30.79 15.76
N GLN A 163 12.43 30.14 14.69
CA GLN A 163 11.18 30.44 13.99
C GLN A 163 10.09 29.42 14.30
N LYS A 164 9.76 29.28 15.60
CA LYS A 164 8.70 28.39 16.07
C LYS A 164 7.35 29.10 16.21
N LYS A 165 6.28 28.45 15.74
CA LYS A 165 4.89 28.81 16.01
C LYS A 165 4.28 27.73 16.89
N ILE A 166 3.64 28.12 17.99
CA ILE A 166 2.85 27.21 18.84
C ILE A 166 1.44 27.14 18.24
N TYR A 167 0.98 25.93 17.92
CA TYR A 167 -0.38 25.72 17.42
C TYR A 167 -1.35 25.32 18.51
N ASN A 168 -0.90 24.50 19.46
CA ASN A 168 -1.70 24.08 20.61
C ASN A 168 -0.76 23.81 21.79
N GLU A 169 -1.18 24.13 23.01
CA GLU A 169 -0.41 23.83 24.21
C GLU A 169 -0.57 22.37 24.68
N ASN A 170 -1.59 21.66 24.19
CA ASN A 170 -1.91 20.30 24.59
C ASN A 170 -1.88 19.31 23.42
N PRO A 171 -0.77 18.59 23.21
CA PRO A 171 -0.65 17.58 22.16
C PRO A 171 -1.68 16.46 22.20
N LEU A 172 -2.18 16.12 23.40
CA LEU A 172 -3.21 15.10 23.54
C LEU A 172 -4.55 15.54 22.93
N GLU A 173 -4.92 16.82 23.04
CA GLU A 173 -6.15 17.33 22.43
C GLU A 173 -6.07 17.22 20.91
N VAL A 174 -4.95 17.65 20.32
CA VAL A 174 -4.72 17.55 18.88
C VAL A 174 -4.74 16.09 18.40
N ALA A 175 -4.12 15.17 19.15
CA ALA A 175 -4.16 13.75 18.81
C ALA A 175 -5.58 13.18 18.84
N LYS A 176 -6.42 13.58 19.81
CA LYS A 176 -7.83 13.17 19.87
C LYS A 176 -8.64 13.73 18.71
N GLU A 177 -8.40 14.98 18.30
CA GLU A 177 -9.04 15.56 17.12
C GLU A 177 -8.73 14.74 15.86
N PHE A 178 -7.49 14.27 15.71
CA PHE A 178 -7.12 13.38 14.60
C PHE A 178 -7.81 12.01 14.67
N GLU A 179 -7.87 11.40 15.86
CA GLU A 179 -8.58 10.14 16.07
C GLU A 179 -10.09 10.26 15.80
N ASP A 180 -10.73 11.32 16.30
CA ASP A 180 -12.15 11.62 16.09
C ASP A 180 -12.48 11.87 14.60
N ALA A 181 -11.50 12.36 13.84
CA ALA A 181 -11.60 12.48 12.39
C ALA A 181 -11.46 11.13 11.64
N GLY A 182 -11.13 10.04 12.34
CA GLY A 182 -10.98 8.70 11.76
C GLY A 182 -9.56 8.40 11.27
N LEU A 183 -8.58 9.28 11.55
CA LEU A 183 -7.17 9.00 11.24
C LEU A 183 -6.66 7.93 12.22
N GLN A 184 -5.85 7.00 11.72
CA GLN A 184 -5.44 5.81 12.47
C GLN A 184 -3.98 5.82 12.91
N ARG A 185 -3.18 6.74 12.36
CA ARG A 185 -1.75 6.86 12.64
C ARG A 185 -1.40 8.26 13.10
N LEU A 186 -0.25 8.38 13.76
CA LEU A 186 0.31 9.66 14.17
C LEU A 186 1.83 9.63 14.02
N HIS A 187 2.38 10.62 13.34
CA HIS A 187 3.80 10.91 13.30
C HIS A 187 4.13 11.91 14.41
N LEU A 188 4.82 11.47 15.46
CA LEU A 188 5.10 12.29 16.64
C LEU A 188 6.60 12.58 16.74
N VAL A 189 6.99 13.85 16.69
CA VAL A 189 8.41 14.25 16.61
C VAL A 189 8.81 15.06 17.83
N ASP A 190 9.76 14.53 18.60
CA ASP A 190 10.41 15.21 19.72
C ASP A 190 11.56 16.09 19.22
N LEU A 191 11.28 17.37 18.98
CA LEU A 191 12.30 18.32 18.52
C LEU A 191 13.29 18.69 19.62
N ASP A 192 12.86 18.73 20.90
CA ASP A 192 13.80 18.89 22.02
C ASP A 192 14.78 17.72 22.06
N GLY A 193 14.27 16.51 21.86
CA GLY A 193 15.08 15.30 21.80
C GLY A 193 16.00 15.27 20.59
N ALA A 194 15.52 15.70 19.42
CA ALA A 194 16.34 15.83 18.22
C ALA A 194 17.54 16.79 18.45
N LYS A 195 17.29 17.94 19.09
CA LYS A 195 18.33 18.92 19.43
C LYS A 195 19.29 18.43 20.52
N ALA A 196 18.75 17.80 21.57
CA ALA A 196 19.54 17.31 22.71
C ALA A 196 20.29 16.00 22.41
N GLY A 197 19.83 15.22 21.43
CA GLY A 197 20.35 13.90 21.12
C GLY A 197 20.00 12.81 22.14
N ALA A 198 18.86 12.95 22.82
CA ALA A 198 18.30 11.96 23.74
C ALA A 198 16.79 12.23 23.84
N VAL A 199 15.96 11.20 24.06
CA VAL A 199 14.50 11.37 24.16
C VAL A 199 14.13 12.27 25.36
N LYS A 200 13.32 13.30 25.14
CA LYS A 200 12.88 14.29 26.14
C LYS A 200 11.39 14.24 26.40
N ASN A 201 10.57 14.17 25.34
CA ASN A 201 9.12 14.31 25.42
C ASN A 201 8.39 12.96 25.51
N TRP A 202 8.99 11.94 26.12
CA TRP A 202 8.37 10.61 26.30
C TRP A 202 7.08 10.65 27.12
N LYS A 203 6.93 11.59 28.06
CA LYS A 203 5.66 11.78 28.81
C LYS A 203 4.50 12.23 27.93
N VAL A 204 4.79 13.00 26.87
CA VAL A 204 3.78 13.39 25.89
C VAL A 204 3.34 12.18 25.07
N LEU A 205 4.31 11.38 24.61
CA LEU A 205 4.04 10.09 23.96
C LEU A 205 3.19 9.18 24.84
N GLU A 206 3.58 8.94 26.09
CA GLU A 206 2.84 8.10 27.05
C GLU A 206 1.39 8.60 27.24
N ALA A 207 1.21 9.92 27.38
CA ALA A 207 -0.12 10.50 27.53
C ALA A 207 -1.01 10.30 26.29
N ILE A 208 -0.46 10.42 25.08
CA ILE A 208 -1.20 10.21 23.82
C ILE A 208 -1.49 8.73 23.59
N ALA A 209 -0.49 7.86 23.75
CA ALA A 209 -0.61 6.42 23.56
C ALA A 209 -1.61 5.79 24.54
N GLY A 210 -1.65 6.28 25.79
CA GLY A 210 -2.57 5.76 26.81
C GLY A 210 -4.02 6.27 26.68
N LYS A 211 -4.30 7.23 25.80
CA LYS A 211 -5.61 7.91 25.71
C LYS A 211 -6.17 8.05 24.30
N THR A 212 -5.51 7.43 23.32
CA THR A 212 -5.97 7.30 21.94
C THR A 212 -5.69 5.88 21.46
N SER A 213 -6.31 5.47 20.36
CA SER A 213 -6.08 4.19 19.66
C SER A 213 -5.15 4.37 18.44
N LEU A 214 -4.52 5.54 18.32
CA LEU A 214 -3.63 5.85 17.20
C LEU A 214 -2.40 4.95 17.22
N VAL A 215 -2.00 4.48 16.04
CA VAL A 215 -0.71 3.82 15.84
C VAL A 215 0.36 4.90 15.70
N ILE A 216 1.13 5.11 16.76
CA ILE A 216 2.10 6.20 16.86
C ILE A 216 3.48 5.73 16.43
N ASP A 217 4.08 6.44 15.49
CA ASP A 217 5.54 6.41 15.30
C ASP A 217 6.17 7.64 15.96
N PHE A 218 7.24 7.41 16.72
CA PHE A 218 7.89 8.45 17.52
C PHE A 218 9.34 8.63 17.11
N GLY A 219 9.72 9.86 16.77
CA GLY A 219 11.07 10.22 16.37
C GLY A 219 11.64 11.38 17.18
N GLY A 220 12.94 11.60 17.07
CA GLY A 220 13.64 12.71 17.72
C GLY A 220 14.52 12.26 18.90
N GLY A 221 15.83 12.35 18.73
CA GLY A 221 16.79 12.10 19.82
C GLY A 221 17.12 10.65 20.14
N ILE A 222 16.58 9.67 19.41
CA ILE A 222 16.87 8.25 19.62
C ILE A 222 18.30 7.94 19.16
N LYS A 223 19.23 7.76 20.10
CA LYS A 223 20.65 7.50 19.80
C LYS A 223 21.20 6.23 20.44
N THR A 224 20.53 5.72 21.46
CA THR A 224 20.97 4.56 22.23
C THR A 224 19.85 3.53 22.35
N GLU A 225 20.23 2.29 22.66
CA GLU A 225 19.26 1.22 22.94
C GLU A 225 18.33 1.57 24.11
N LYS A 226 18.81 2.36 25.08
CA LYS A 226 17.98 2.88 26.16
C LYS A 226 16.87 3.80 25.64
N ASP A 227 17.17 4.66 24.66
CA ASP A 227 16.17 5.54 24.05
C ASP A 227 15.09 4.73 23.31
N VAL A 228 15.49 3.67 22.60
CA VAL A 228 14.57 2.76 21.91
C VAL A 228 13.59 2.13 22.91
N ASN A 229 14.09 1.62 24.03
CA ASN A 229 13.25 1.05 25.08
C ASN A 229 12.31 2.10 25.69
N ILE A 230 12.78 3.31 25.98
CA ILE A 230 11.92 4.40 26.48
C ILE A 230 10.76 4.67 25.50
N VAL A 231 11.04 4.70 24.20
CA VAL A 231 10.03 4.96 23.16
C VAL A 231 8.97 3.85 23.12
N PHE A 232 9.37 2.59 23.11
CA PHE A 232 8.42 1.48 23.08
C PHE A 232 7.67 1.30 24.40
N ASP A 233 8.34 1.44 25.55
CA ASP A 233 7.73 1.36 26.88
C ASP A 233 6.71 2.49 27.11
N SER A 234 6.90 3.64 26.46
CA SER A 234 5.95 4.76 26.47
C SER A 234 4.78 4.58 25.49
N GLY A 235 4.71 3.46 24.77
CA GLY A 235 3.57 3.08 23.94
C GLY A 235 3.67 3.42 22.44
N ALA A 236 4.84 3.84 21.93
CA ALA A 236 5.01 3.96 20.49
C ALA A 236 4.94 2.58 19.81
N ALA A 237 4.25 2.49 18.69
CA ALA A 237 4.21 1.29 17.86
C ALA A 237 5.48 1.14 17.02
N LEU A 238 6.07 2.27 16.60
CA LEU A 238 7.31 2.32 15.84
C LEU A 238 8.27 3.40 16.39
N ALA A 239 9.57 3.13 16.32
CA ALA A 239 10.62 4.11 16.52
C ALA A 239 11.08 4.68 15.17
N THR A 240 11.04 6.00 15.03
CA THR A 240 11.46 6.70 13.81
C THR A 240 12.95 7.04 13.86
N ILE A 241 13.74 6.42 12.97
CA ILE A 241 15.21 6.54 12.92
C ILE A 241 15.62 7.18 11.60
N GLY A 242 16.27 8.36 11.67
CA GLY A 242 16.84 9.05 10.51
C GLY A 242 18.36 9.17 10.60
N SER A 243 18.85 10.26 11.22
CA SER A 243 20.30 10.56 11.30
C SER A 243 21.16 9.43 11.86
N LEU A 244 20.67 8.63 12.82
CA LEU A 244 21.42 7.51 13.38
C LEU A 244 21.69 6.41 12.34
N ALA A 245 20.73 6.14 11.45
CA ALA A 245 20.90 5.16 10.36
C ALA A 245 22.03 5.56 9.40
N VAL A 246 22.42 6.83 9.37
CA VAL A 246 23.56 7.28 8.58
C VAL A 246 24.84 7.27 9.41
N LYS A 247 24.80 7.81 10.63
CA LYS A 247 25.98 8.05 11.46
C LYS A 247 26.46 6.81 12.21
N ASN A 248 25.59 5.85 12.47
CA ASN A 248 25.89 4.61 13.19
C ASN A 248 25.04 3.44 12.66
N GLU A 249 25.31 3.05 11.41
CA GLU A 249 24.65 1.95 10.72
C GLU A 249 24.69 0.64 11.52
N PHE A 250 25.85 0.31 12.11
CA PHE A 250 26.01 -0.93 12.88
C PHE A 250 24.98 -1.05 14.01
N GLU A 251 24.80 0.03 14.79
CA GLU A 251 23.86 0.01 15.90
C GLU A 251 22.41 -0.07 15.42
N PHE A 252 22.06 0.63 14.34
CA PHE A 252 20.70 0.54 13.82
C PHE A 252 20.39 -0.85 13.24
N VAL A 253 21.32 -1.46 12.50
CA VAL A 253 21.17 -2.85 12.00
C VAL A 253 21.03 -3.84 13.15
N LYS A 254 21.80 -3.67 14.24
CA LYS A 254 21.62 -4.45 15.47
C LYS A 254 20.19 -4.32 16.00
N TRP A 255 19.62 -3.12 16.05
CA TRP A 255 18.24 -2.93 16.52
C TRP A 255 17.20 -3.57 15.60
N LEU A 256 17.36 -3.47 14.27
CA LEU A 256 16.48 -4.13 13.31
C LEU A 256 16.42 -5.65 13.56
N LEU A 257 17.56 -6.26 13.88
CA LEU A 257 17.65 -7.70 14.19
C LEU A 257 17.07 -8.03 15.57
N THR A 258 17.30 -7.18 16.58
CA THR A 258 16.86 -7.45 17.96
C THR A 258 15.36 -7.24 18.16
N TYR A 259 14.80 -6.14 17.65
CA TYR A 259 13.41 -5.76 17.90
C TYR A 259 12.46 -6.10 16.75
N GLY A 260 13.00 -6.43 15.57
CA GLY A 260 12.23 -6.63 14.33
C GLY A 260 12.19 -5.35 13.50
N ALA A 261 12.43 -5.48 12.19
CA ALA A 261 12.48 -4.33 11.28
C ALA A 261 11.13 -3.60 11.15
N GLU A 262 10.02 -4.30 11.40
CA GLU A 262 8.66 -3.75 11.41
C GLU A 262 8.40 -2.77 12.56
N LYS A 263 9.26 -2.77 13.60
CA LYS A 263 9.20 -1.82 14.72
C LYS A 263 9.86 -0.49 14.43
N PHE A 264 10.43 -0.30 13.24
CA PHE A 264 11.13 0.91 12.87
C PHE A 264 10.54 1.55 11.62
N LEU A 265 10.42 2.88 11.67
CA LEU A 265 10.16 3.70 10.51
C LEU A 265 11.46 4.41 10.13
N LEU A 266 12.00 4.11 8.96
CA LEU A 266 13.22 4.74 8.49
C LEU A 266 12.88 6.11 7.91
N GLY A 267 13.50 7.16 8.45
CA GLY A 267 13.38 8.53 7.96
C GLY A 267 14.51 8.85 7.00
N ALA A 268 14.15 9.35 5.81
CA ALA A 268 15.11 9.72 4.77
C ALA A 268 14.88 11.17 4.31
N ASP A 269 15.47 12.12 5.05
CA ASP A 269 15.45 13.52 4.67
C ASP A 269 16.50 13.76 3.59
N VAL A 270 16.12 14.42 2.49
CA VAL A 270 16.99 14.61 1.34
C VAL A 270 17.01 16.05 0.84
N LYS A 271 18.14 16.41 0.24
CA LYS A 271 18.33 17.60 -0.58
C LYS A 271 19.06 17.17 -1.84
N ASP A 272 18.53 17.51 -3.01
CA ASP A 272 19.10 17.10 -4.30
C ASP A 272 19.34 15.58 -4.38
N GLU A 273 18.38 14.79 -3.89
CA GLU A 273 18.39 13.31 -3.80
C GLU A 273 19.50 12.71 -2.91
N LYS A 274 20.22 13.53 -2.16
CA LYS A 274 21.24 13.13 -1.19
C LYS A 274 20.73 13.20 0.23
N ILE A 275 21.10 12.23 1.06
CA ILE A 275 20.67 12.16 2.46
C ILE A 275 21.23 13.33 3.26
N THR A 276 20.36 13.96 4.03
CA THR A 276 20.66 15.02 4.99
C THR A 276 20.50 14.52 6.42
N VAL A 277 21.33 15.02 7.33
CA VAL A 277 21.37 14.60 8.73
C VAL A 277 21.58 15.78 9.66
N GLY A 278 21.41 15.55 10.97
CA GLY A 278 21.68 16.57 11.99
C GLY A 278 20.70 17.74 11.93
N GLY A 279 19.42 17.49 11.64
CA GLY A 279 18.42 18.55 11.47
C GLY A 279 18.65 19.36 10.19
N TRP A 280 19.01 18.68 9.11
CA TRP A 280 19.21 19.25 7.76
C TRP A 280 20.44 20.15 7.59
N LEU A 281 21.30 20.22 8.61
CA LEU A 281 22.53 21.03 8.59
C LEU A 281 23.66 20.39 7.77
N GLU A 282 23.65 19.07 7.61
CA GLU A 282 24.70 18.30 6.95
C GLU A 282 24.11 17.50 5.78
N THR A 283 24.55 17.76 4.56
CA THR A 283 24.21 16.96 3.37
C THR A 283 25.37 16.00 3.08
N THR A 284 25.08 14.71 3.03
CA THR A 284 26.06 13.65 2.75
C THR A 284 26.19 13.39 1.25
N ASP A 285 27.16 12.59 0.82
CA ASP A 285 27.24 12.10 -0.57
C ASP A 285 26.42 10.83 -0.83
N ILE A 286 25.71 10.32 0.18
CA ILE A 286 24.90 9.11 0.08
C ILE A 286 23.61 9.46 -0.67
N THR A 287 23.36 8.78 -1.79
CA THR A 287 22.10 8.94 -2.51
C THR A 287 20.96 8.27 -1.75
N ILE A 288 19.74 8.78 -1.91
CA ILE A 288 18.54 8.15 -1.37
C ILE A 288 18.41 6.70 -1.83
N TYR A 289 18.77 6.39 -3.07
CA TYR A 289 18.61 5.04 -3.61
C TYR A 289 19.57 4.05 -2.97
N ASP A 290 20.84 4.43 -2.77
CA ASP A 290 21.83 3.57 -2.11
C ASP A 290 21.46 3.35 -0.64
N PHE A 291 20.97 4.41 0.02
CA PHE A 291 20.48 4.35 1.39
C PHE A 291 19.30 3.39 1.54
N LEU A 292 18.29 3.50 0.67
CA LEU A 292 17.11 2.62 0.67
C LEU A 292 17.49 1.17 0.36
N GLN A 293 18.27 0.95 -0.69
CA GLN A 293 18.67 -0.40 -1.11
C GLN A 293 19.39 -1.16 0.01
N LYS A 294 20.27 -0.46 0.75
CA LYS A 294 20.95 -1.01 1.93
C LYS A 294 19.96 -1.48 2.99
N TYR A 295 19.06 -0.61 3.43
CA TYR A 295 18.18 -0.91 4.56
C TYR A 295 17.03 -1.86 4.20
N ILE A 296 16.58 -1.85 2.95
CA ILE A 296 15.70 -2.91 2.43
C ILE A 296 16.39 -4.28 2.53
N GLY A 297 17.70 -4.35 2.26
CA GLY A 297 18.51 -5.55 2.47
C GLY A 297 18.57 -6.03 3.93
N HIS A 298 18.34 -5.12 4.89
CA HIS A 298 18.22 -5.43 6.32
C HIS A 298 16.77 -5.62 6.79
N GLY A 299 15.80 -5.71 5.86
CA GLY A 299 14.41 -6.02 6.16
C GLY A 299 13.52 -4.80 6.42
N VAL A 300 14.03 -3.57 6.28
CA VAL A 300 13.19 -2.37 6.38
C VAL A 300 12.15 -2.37 5.25
N GLN A 301 10.88 -2.21 5.64
CA GLN A 301 9.74 -2.20 4.70
C GLN A 301 9.02 -0.85 4.66
N GLN A 302 9.15 -0.02 5.70
CA GLN A 302 8.45 1.26 5.81
C GLN A 302 9.46 2.40 5.88
N VAL A 303 9.29 3.38 4.99
CA VAL A 303 10.17 4.55 4.90
C VAL A 303 9.32 5.78 4.64
N PHE A 304 9.61 6.89 5.31
CA PHE A 304 9.21 8.19 4.81
C PHE A 304 10.41 8.95 4.23
N CYS A 305 10.13 9.79 3.25
CA CYS A 305 11.14 10.66 2.66
C CYS A 305 10.65 12.10 2.62
N THR A 306 11.45 12.99 3.21
CA THR A 306 11.20 14.43 3.21
C THR A 306 12.15 15.10 2.23
N ASP A 307 11.63 15.82 1.24
CA ASP A 307 12.46 16.78 0.52
C ASP A 307 12.51 18.07 1.34
N VAL A 308 13.67 18.33 1.94
CA VAL A 308 13.84 19.46 2.87
C VAL A 308 13.69 20.81 2.16
N SER A 309 13.81 20.85 0.82
CA SER A 309 13.56 22.06 0.04
C SER A 309 12.07 22.40 -0.09
N LYS A 310 11.17 21.45 0.21
CA LYS A 310 9.71 21.61 0.15
C LYS A 310 9.06 21.70 1.51
N ASP A 311 9.72 21.21 2.57
CA ASP A 311 9.08 21.11 3.89
C ASP A 311 8.65 22.48 4.45
N GLY A 312 7.43 22.52 4.97
CA GLY A 312 6.84 23.73 5.57
C GLY A 312 6.53 24.87 4.58
N LEU A 313 6.84 24.74 3.29
CA LEU A 313 6.63 25.80 2.28
C LEU A 313 5.21 25.82 1.69
N LEU A 314 4.44 24.74 1.84
CA LEU A 314 3.09 24.60 1.25
C LEU A 314 3.07 24.84 -0.28
N ALA A 315 4.12 24.38 -0.97
CA ALA A 315 4.37 24.58 -2.39
C ALA A 315 4.23 23.29 -3.23
N GLY A 316 3.61 22.25 -2.65
CA GLY A 316 3.47 20.93 -3.24
C GLY A 316 4.63 19.98 -2.86
N PRO A 317 4.35 18.67 -2.77
CA PRO A 317 5.34 17.64 -2.46
C PRO A 317 6.31 17.40 -3.63
N SER A 318 7.41 16.69 -3.36
CA SER A 318 8.39 16.30 -4.40
C SER A 318 7.95 15.07 -5.20
N THR A 319 6.79 15.14 -5.84
CA THR A 319 6.15 14.06 -6.60
C THR A 319 7.09 13.39 -7.61
N ALA A 320 7.91 14.18 -8.31
CA ALA A 320 8.86 13.65 -9.29
C ALA A 320 9.97 12.78 -8.66
N LEU A 321 10.45 13.16 -7.47
CA LEU A 321 11.41 12.37 -6.69
C LEU A 321 10.73 11.09 -6.19
N TYR A 322 9.56 11.20 -5.58
CA TYR A 322 8.85 10.07 -5.00
C TYR A 322 8.48 9.02 -6.04
N LYS A 323 8.05 9.45 -7.23
CA LYS A 323 7.78 8.54 -8.36
C LYS A 323 9.02 7.72 -8.73
N LYS A 324 10.20 8.36 -8.85
CA LYS A 324 11.46 7.65 -9.13
C LYS A 324 11.82 6.62 -8.06
N ILE A 325 11.58 6.95 -6.78
CA ILE A 325 11.83 6.04 -5.66
C ILE A 325 10.88 4.83 -5.73
N ILE A 326 9.57 5.06 -5.91
CA ILE A 326 8.56 4.00 -5.96
C ILE A 326 8.78 3.07 -7.16
N GLU A 327 9.09 3.61 -8.34
CA GLU A 327 9.41 2.83 -9.54
C GLU A 327 10.63 1.92 -9.31
N ARG A 328 11.63 2.38 -8.55
CA ARG A 328 12.82 1.59 -8.23
C ARG A 328 12.60 0.59 -7.09
N PHE A 329 11.71 0.88 -6.15
CA PHE A 329 11.45 0.05 -4.96
C PHE A 329 9.94 -0.23 -4.78
N PRO A 330 9.29 -0.97 -5.69
CA PRO A 330 7.83 -1.11 -5.72
C PRO A 330 7.24 -1.89 -4.54
N SER A 331 8.06 -2.65 -3.81
CA SER A 331 7.64 -3.37 -2.60
C SER A 331 7.66 -2.52 -1.33
N LEU A 332 8.25 -1.33 -1.37
CA LEU A 332 8.38 -0.46 -0.21
C LEU A 332 7.04 0.16 0.17
N HIS A 333 6.73 0.19 1.47
CA HIS A 333 5.68 1.04 2.01
C HIS A 333 6.24 2.46 2.11
N PHE A 334 6.23 3.16 0.99
CA PHE A 334 6.76 4.51 0.86
C PHE A 334 5.73 5.55 1.34
N ILE A 335 6.18 6.43 2.23
CA ILE A 335 5.40 7.50 2.82
C ILE A 335 6.00 8.84 2.37
N ALA A 336 5.20 9.68 1.71
CA ALA A 336 5.63 11.01 1.32
C ALA A 336 5.63 11.94 2.55
N SER A 337 6.63 12.82 2.68
CA SER A 337 6.70 13.82 3.75
C SER A 337 7.17 15.17 3.20
N GLY A 338 6.54 16.25 3.66
CA GLY A 338 6.90 17.61 3.28
C GLY A 338 6.20 18.13 2.00
N GLY A 339 5.94 19.43 1.98
CA GLY A 339 5.38 20.14 0.82
C GLY A 339 3.87 20.03 0.59
N VAL A 340 3.19 19.01 1.13
CA VAL A 340 1.72 18.85 1.03
C VAL A 340 1.01 20.13 1.43
N SER A 341 0.13 20.62 0.56
CA SER A 341 -0.45 21.96 0.66
C SER A 341 -1.96 22.01 0.44
N ASN A 342 -2.53 21.00 -0.22
CA ASN A 342 -3.95 20.87 -0.56
C ASN A 342 -4.31 19.38 -0.85
N VAL A 343 -5.60 19.07 -1.02
CA VAL A 343 -6.08 17.70 -1.28
C VAL A 343 -5.60 17.13 -2.62
N ALA A 344 -5.47 17.95 -3.66
CA ALA A 344 -4.99 17.49 -4.97
C ALA A 344 -3.53 17.00 -4.90
N ASP A 345 -2.72 17.54 -3.98
CA ASP A 345 -1.38 17.00 -3.72
C ASP A 345 -1.46 15.54 -3.21
N LEU A 346 -2.42 15.24 -2.32
CA LEU A 346 -2.63 13.89 -1.79
C LEU A 346 -3.15 12.93 -2.86
N GLU A 347 -4.05 13.39 -3.72
CA GLU A 347 -4.52 12.62 -4.88
C GLU A 347 -3.35 12.28 -5.81
N ALA A 348 -2.50 13.26 -6.14
CA ALA A 348 -1.32 13.05 -6.97
C ALA A 348 -0.30 12.09 -6.32
N LEU A 349 -0.13 12.14 -5.00
CA LEU A 349 0.72 11.20 -4.26
C LEU A 349 0.16 9.78 -4.31
N ALA A 350 -1.15 9.61 -4.15
CA ALA A 350 -1.80 8.31 -4.29
C ALA A 350 -1.65 7.75 -5.71
N GLU A 351 -1.81 8.59 -6.75
CA GLU A 351 -1.66 8.21 -8.16
C GLU A 351 -0.26 7.68 -8.51
N ILE A 352 0.79 8.25 -7.92
CA ILE A 352 2.17 7.76 -8.13
C ILE A 352 2.51 6.52 -7.30
N GLY A 353 1.59 6.04 -6.45
CA GLY A 353 1.74 4.82 -5.68
C GLY A 353 2.28 5.00 -4.25
N CYS A 354 2.23 6.21 -3.68
CA CYS A 354 2.55 6.40 -2.26
C CYS A 354 1.57 5.58 -1.40
N THR A 355 2.12 4.89 -0.40
CA THR A 355 1.32 4.10 0.54
C THR A 355 0.84 4.91 1.73
N GLY A 356 1.47 6.06 1.99
CA GLY A 356 1.01 7.05 2.95
C GLY A 356 1.56 8.44 2.68
N ALA A 357 1.03 9.43 3.39
CA ALA A 357 1.52 10.80 3.37
C ALA A 357 1.49 11.40 4.78
N ILE A 358 2.62 11.97 5.21
CA ILE A 358 2.73 12.74 6.44
C ILE A 358 2.23 14.17 6.16
N VAL A 359 1.21 14.60 6.90
CA VAL A 359 0.58 15.92 6.73
C VAL A 359 0.65 16.69 8.05
N GLY A 360 1.43 17.77 8.06
CA GLY A 360 1.56 18.67 9.22
C GLY A 360 0.90 20.02 8.96
N LYS A 361 1.70 21.00 8.54
CA LYS A 361 1.33 22.42 8.41
C LYS A 361 0.02 22.69 7.64
N ALA A 362 -0.31 21.89 6.61
CA ALA A 362 -1.53 22.08 5.83
C ALA A 362 -2.82 21.90 6.65
N ILE A 363 -2.81 21.00 7.65
CA ILE A 363 -3.93 20.81 8.58
C ILE A 363 -4.03 22.02 9.51
N TYR A 364 -2.92 22.38 10.16
CA TYR A 364 -2.90 23.47 11.14
C TYR A 364 -3.22 24.85 10.57
N GLU A 365 -2.91 25.10 9.29
CA GLU A 365 -3.23 26.35 8.59
C GLU A 365 -4.58 26.26 7.83
N ASN A 366 -5.42 25.26 8.13
CA ASN A 366 -6.76 25.04 7.56
C ASN A 366 -6.81 25.01 6.03
N ARG A 367 -5.73 24.55 5.38
CA ARG A 367 -5.70 24.37 3.93
C ARG A 367 -6.27 23.02 3.51
N ILE A 368 -6.25 22.06 4.42
CA ILE A 368 -6.91 20.77 4.30
C ILE A 368 -7.68 20.56 5.60
N SER A 369 -8.99 20.41 5.51
CA SER A 369 -9.82 20.06 6.66
C SER A 369 -9.70 18.58 6.99
N LEU A 370 -9.93 18.23 8.26
CA LEU A 370 -9.93 16.82 8.69
C LEU A 370 -11.01 16.00 7.98
N ASP A 371 -12.14 16.60 7.63
CA ASP A 371 -13.21 15.94 6.86
C ASP A 371 -12.77 15.59 5.44
N GLU A 372 -11.95 16.41 4.79
CA GLU A 372 -11.41 16.10 3.47
C GLU A 372 -10.46 14.91 3.50
N LEU A 373 -9.76 14.68 4.61
CA LEU A 373 -8.83 13.57 4.78
C LEU A 373 -9.53 12.21 4.89
N LYS A 374 -10.81 12.17 5.28
CA LYS A 374 -11.62 10.93 5.39
C LYS A 374 -11.81 10.19 4.06
N LYS A 375 -11.46 10.83 2.94
CA LYS A 375 -11.56 10.24 1.59
C LYS A 375 -10.44 9.24 1.27
N PHE A 376 -9.35 9.31 2.03
CA PHE A 376 -8.17 8.47 1.88
C PHE A 376 -8.25 7.32 2.88
#